data_AF-A0A820PU16-F1
#
_entry.id   AF-A0A820PU16-F1
#
_cell.length_a   1.000
_cell.length_b   1.000
_cell.length_c   1.000
_cell.angle_alpha   90.00
_cell.angle_beta   90.00
_cell.angle_gamma   90.00
#
_symmetry.space_group_name_H-M   'P 1'
#
loop_
_entity.id
_entity.type
_entity.pdbx_description
1 polymer ?
#
loop_
_entity_poly.entity_id
_entity_poly.type
_entity_poly.pdbx_seq_one_letter_code
_entity_poly.pdbx_strand_id
1 'polypeptide(L)'
;MGNHQACHLEEDLSLNDYRYLMKQTNLTPDVIQGWYREFLNVCPNGQLNKNQFIKLYKELENTSIKNIESIAEHVFQAFDRN
;
A
#
# COMPACT_ATOMS: atom_id res chain seq x y z
N MET A 1 4.86 -8.02 -26.60
CA MET A 1 3.53 -7.37 -26.67
C MET A 1 2.56 -8.21 -25.87
N GLY A 2 1.92 -7.59 -24.87
CA GLY A 2 0.73 -8.00 -24.11
C GLY A 2 0.52 -9.49 -23.81
N ASN A 3 0.85 -9.91 -22.59
CA ASN A 3 0.04 -10.93 -21.92
C ASN A 3 -0.69 -10.26 -20.76
N HIS A 4 -1.92 -9.84 -21.07
CA HIS A 4 -2.97 -9.53 -20.12
C HIS A 4 -3.32 -10.81 -19.37
N GLN A 5 -2.69 -11.05 -18.21
CA GLN A 5 -3.29 -11.92 -17.22
C GLN A 5 -4.28 -11.04 -16.46
N ALA A 6 -5.57 -11.23 -16.75
CA ALA A 6 -6.66 -10.52 -16.13
C ALA A 6 -6.49 -10.50 -14.59
N CYS A 7 -6.51 -9.29 -14.05
CA CYS A 7 -6.54 -8.96 -12.63
C CYS A 7 -7.77 -9.61 -11.98
N HIS A 8 -7.60 -10.81 -11.44
CA HIS A 8 -8.45 -11.31 -10.38
C HIS A 8 -7.66 -11.07 -9.09
N LEU A 9 -7.70 -9.83 -8.61
CA LEU A 9 -7.28 -9.53 -7.24
C LEU A 9 -8.31 -10.26 -6.37
N GLU A 10 -7.89 -11.34 -5.70
CA GLU A 10 -8.70 -11.94 -4.66
C GLU A 10 -9.08 -10.82 -3.69
N GLU A 11 -10.39 -10.64 -3.45
CA GLU A 11 -10.91 -9.58 -2.55
C GLU A 11 -10.38 -9.72 -1.11
N ASP A 12 -9.70 -10.82 -0.81
CA ASP A 12 -9.08 -11.12 0.48
C ASP A 12 -7.59 -11.44 0.34
N LEU A 13 -6.80 -10.88 1.26
CA LEU A 13 -5.41 -11.26 1.50
C LEU A 13 -5.31 -12.75 1.85
N SER A 14 -4.21 -13.40 1.47
CA SER A 14 -3.99 -14.78 1.85
C SER A 14 -3.75 -14.91 3.37
N LEU A 15 -4.05 -16.09 3.95
CA LEU A 15 -3.76 -16.36 5.37
C LEU A 15 -2.28 -16.17 5.72
N ASN A 16 -1.38 -16.44 4.78
CA ASN A 16 0.06 -16.25 4.97
C ASN A 16 0.41 -14.76 5.05
N ASP A 17 -0.22 -13.92 4.24
CA ASP A 17 -0.01 -12.47 4.26
C ASP A 17 -0.54 -11.86 5.55
N TYR A 18 -1.73 -12.27 6.01
CA TYR A 18 -2.24 -11.87 7.32
C TYR A 18 -1.26 -12.23 8.44
N ARG A 19 -0.75 -13.47 8.46
CA ARG A 19 0.22 -13.91 9.48
C ARG A 19 1.51 -13.10 9.45
N TYR A 20 2.02 -12.82 8.26
CA TYR A 20 3.21 -12.00 8.08
C TYR A 20 2.98 -10.57 8.59
N LEU A 21 1.90 -9.93 8.15
CA LEU A 21 1.56 -8.56 8.49
C LEU A 21 1.28 -8.40 9.99
N MET A 22 0.53 -9.31 10.59
CA MET A 22 0.29 -9.33 12.04
C MET A 22 1.60 -9.42 12.82
N LYS A 23 2.55 -10.26 12.38
CA LYS A 23 3.85 -10.43 13.03
C LYS A 23 4.74 -9.19 12.89
N GLN A 24 4.67 -8.48 11.76
CA GLN A 24 5.51 -7.29 11.51
C GLN A 24 4.94 -6.01 12.13
N THR A 25 3.61 -5.87 12.17
CA THR A 25 2.94 -4.63 12.56
C THR A 25 2.26 -4.69 13.93
N ASN A 26 2.13 -5.90 14.52
CA ASN A 26 1.33 -6.16 15.72
C ASN A 26 -0.15 -5.71 15.62
N LEU A 27 -0.67 -5.57 14.40
CA LEU A 27 -2.08 -5.24 14.14
C LEU A 27 -2.96 -6.50 14.13
N THR A 28 -4.25 -6.33 14.39
CA THR A 28 -5.26 -7.40 14.26
C THR A 28 -5.65 -7.62 12.79
N PRO A 29 -6.12 -8.83 12.43
CA PRO A 29 -6.53 -9.12 11.05
C PRO A 29 -7.63 -8.18 10.55
N ASP A 30 -8.59 -7.79 11.39
CA ASP A 30 -9.65 -6.85 11.01
C ASP A 30 -9.11 -5.47 10.61
N VAL A 31 -8.10 -4.98 11.34
CA VAL A 31 -7.46 -3.69 11.03
C VAL A 31 -6.70 -3.80 9.71
N ILE A 32 -5.95 -4.89 9.52
CA ILE A 32 -5.21 -5.15 8.28
C ILE A 32 -6.15 -5.26 7.08
N GLN A 33 -7.28 -5.95 7.23
CA GLN A 33 -8.29 -6.08 6.18
C GLN A 33 -8.95 -4.73 5.86
N GLY A 34 -9.22 -3.91 6.87
CA GLY A 34 -9.70 -2.54 6.69
C GLY A 34 -8.74 -1.70 5.84
N TRP A 35 -7.45 -1.71 6.20
CA TRP A 35 -6.41 -1.01 5.42
C TRP A 35 -6.29 -1.55 4.00
N TYR A 36 -6.37 -2.87 3.80
CA TYR A 36 -6.30 -3.48 2.48
C TYR A 36 -7.48 -3.10 1.59
N ARG A 37 -8.69 -3.06 2.13
CA ARG A 37 -9.88 -2.61 1.39
C ARG A 37 -9.81 -1.13 1.02
N GLU A 38 -9.40 -0.27 1.96
CA GLU A 38 -9.18 1.15 1.67
C GLU A 38 -8.10 1.35 0.61
N PHE A 39 -7.02 0.55 0.67
CA PHE A 39 -5.98 0.56 -0.34
C PHE A 39 -6.51 0.17 -1.73
N LEU A 40 -7.31 -0.89 -1.84
CA LEU A 40 -7.92 -1.32 -3.10
C LEU A 40 -8.92 -0.28 -3.66
N ASN A 41 -9.61 0.48 -2.79
CA ASN A 41 -10.47 1.59 -3.24
C ASN A 41 -9.66 2.71 -3.92
N VAL A 42 -8.45 2.99 -3.42
CA VAL A 42 -7.55 4.01 -3.99
C VAL A 42 -6.82 3.48 -5.23
N CYS A 43 -6.54 2.18 -5.26
CA CYS A 43 -5.75 1.50 -6.28
C CYS A 43 -6.41 0.16 -6.70
N PRO A 44 -7.43 0.20 -7.59
CA PRO A 44 -8.20 -0.99 -7.96
C PRO A 44 -7.39 -2.05 -8.72
N ASN A 45 -6.25 -1.67 -9.30
CA ASN A 45 -5.33 -2.60 -9.97
C ASN A 45 -4.18 -3.08 -9.06
N GLY A 46 -4.20 -2.71 -7.76
CA GLY A 46 -3.13 -3.04 -6.82
C GLY A 46 -1.81 -2.28 -7.04
N GLN A 47 -1.79 -1.29 -7.94
CA GLN A 47 -0.61 -0.49 -8.26
C GLN A 47 -0.79 0.96 -7.81
N LEU A 48 0.23 1.49 -7.14
CA LEU A 48 0.32 2.90 -6.73
C LEU A 48 1.30 3.63 -7.63
N ASN A 49 0.83 4.65 -8.33
CA ASN A 49 1.74 5.59 -8.98
C ASN A 49 2.31 6.55 -7.93
N LYS A 50 3.53 7.07 -8.18
CA LYS A 50 4.23 8.01 -7.29
C LYS A 50 3.33 9.12 -6.71
N ASN A 51 2.48 9.74 -7.53
CA ASN A 51 1.56 10.78 -7.06
C ASN A 51 0.49 10.28 -6.07
N GLN A 52 0.00 9.05 -6.24
CA GLN A 52 -0.94 8.42 -5.32
C GLN A 52 -0.23 8.01 -4.03
N PHE A 53 0.99 7.49 -4.13
CA PHE A 53 1.82 7.16 -2.97
C PHE A 53 2.10 8.40 -2.10
N ILE A 54 2.48 9.53 -2.70
CA ILE A 54 2.73 10.78 -1.95
C ILE A 54 1.46 11.24 -1.21
N LYS A 55 0.27 11.10 -1.81
CA LYS A 55 -1.00 11.46 -1.15
C LYS A 55 -1.29 10.53 0.02
N LEU A 56 -1.23 9.22 -0.19
CA LEU A 56 -1.42 8.22 0.85
C LEU A 56 -0.42 8.42 2.00
N TYR A 57 0.85 8.63 1.69
CA TYR A 57 1.91 8.84 2.69
C TYR A 57 1.65 10.10 3.54
N LYS A 58 1.11 11.17 2.93
CA LYS A 58 0.68 12.38 3.66
C LYS A 58 -0.51 12.13 4.59
N GLU A 59 -1.43 11.22 4.23
CA GLU A 59 -2.60 10.88 5.05
C GLU A 59 -2.26 9.92 6.20
N LEU A 60 -1.28 9.03 6.00
CA LEU A 60 -0.77 8.12 7.03
C LEU A 60 0.02 8.87 8.11
N GLU A 61 0.85 9.81 7.69
CA GLU A 61 1.64 10.68 8.56
C GLU A 61 0.75 11.81 9.07
N ASN A 62 0.11 11.62 10.23
CA ASN A 62 -0.70 12.62 10.94
C ASN A 62 0.14 13.81 11.49
N THR A 63 1.20 14.22 10.80
CA THR A 63 2.30 14.99 11.37
C THR A 63 2.75 16.15 10.47
N SER A 64 2.91 17.33 11.07
CA SER A 64 3.37 18.61 10.46
C SER A 64 4.84 18.60 9.98
N ILE A 65 5.29 17.55 9.29
CA ILE A 65 6.65 17.46 8.76
C ILE A 65 6.78 18.39 7.55
N LYS A 66 7.77 19.29 7.58
CA LYS A 66 8.13 20.08 6.40
C LYS A 66 8.83 19.16 5.39
N ASN A 67 8.46 19.28 4.11
CA ASN A 67 9.03 18.53 2.96
C ASN A 67 8.66 17.04 2.86
N ILE A 68 7.43 16.65 3.24
CA ILE A 68 6.92 15.27 3.06
C ILE A 68 7.08 14.77 1.62
N GLU A 69 6.97 15.65 0.63
CA GLU A 69 7.09 15.27 -0.79
C GLU A 69 8.47 14.70 -1.13
N SER A 70 9.53 15.29 -0.58
CA SER A 70 10.90 14.82 -0.80
C SER A 70 11.17 13.49 -0.08
N ILE A 71 10.56 13.29 1.10
CA ILE A 71 10.68 12.04 1.87
C ILE A 71 9.88 10.94 1.17
N ALA A 72 8.63 11.20 0.81
CA ALA A 72 7.78 10.26 0.08
C ALA A 72 8.39 9.86 -1.27
N GLU A 73 9.07 10.78 -1.96
CA GLU A 73 9.81 10.45 -3.18
C GLU A 73 11.00 9.51 -2.91
N HIS A 74 11.78 9.76 -1.86
CA HIS A 74 12.89 8.87 -1.46
C HIS A 74 12.38 7.49 -1.02
N VAL A 75 11.31 7.45 -0.24
CA VAL A 75 10.67 6.20 0.21
C VAL A 75 10.15 5.44 -1.00
N PHE A 76 9.42 6.09 -1.91
CA PHE A 76 8.95 5.46 -3.15
C PHE A 76 10.12 4.87 -3.95
N GLN A 77 11.21 5.62 -4.14
CA GLN A 77 12.40 5.11 -4.83
C GLN A 77 13.12 3.96 -4.09
N ALA A 78 13.03 3.89 -2.76
CA ALA A 78 13.64 2.83 -1.97
C ALA A 78 12.81 1.53 -2.03
N PHE A 79 11.48 1.65 -2.06
CA PHE A 79 10.54 0.52 -2.09
C PHE A 79 10.26 0.01 -3.51
N ASP A 80 10.27 0.87 -4.52
CA ASP A 80 10.06 0.51 -5.94
C ASP A 80 11.36 -0.01 -6.62
N ARG A 81 12.31 -0.56 -5.84
CA ARG A 81 13.52 -1.21 -6.37
C ARG A 81 13.23 -2.67 -6.73
N ASN A 82 12.66 -2.85 -7.93
CA ASN A 82 12.37 -4.12 -8.63
C ASN A 82 11.33 -5.04 -8.00
#